data_AF-A0A830GNA6-F1
#
_entry.id   AF-A0A830GNA6-F1
#
_cell.length_a   1.000
_cell.length_b   1.000
_cell.length_c   1.000
_cell.angle_alpha   90.00
_cell.angle_beta   90.00
_cell.angle_gamma   90.00
#
_symmetry.space_group_name_H-M   'P 1'
#
loop_
_entity.id
_entity.type
_entity.pdbx_description
1 polymer ?
#
loop_
_entity_poly.entity_id
_entity_poly.type
_entity_poly.pdbx_seq_one_letter_code
_entity_poly.pdbx_strand_id
1 'polypeptide(L)'
;MKMVVDIPDELVARVRTAVADGSYDDPEQFLELALRNQLEMEESEQSSLPSFGEAVGSGRPEQQNLLTAAHESESEVKEANDPDTSDHLEDLSWRSFEVQTVAPPDESRLDDGPLWGQYNRLFPVKLVVRRLATLLADGENGRVSYKRFREETATTAREYGLRLEEIDDLQDRGRGEKLASALPTSDKKDRSLERFKTHFVGQLETSGELTGAAPDLRFVDIHPDEKTFGLTDAGLEFASIRNPLLDEGLEAEQSLSAEEREFYVKHVRSAVTDEYEAMQFLADAVMEGVNRPTSLTEKIAELNDNWSESQAKTVRSGLVSRMVELGLLSRHRVGARGTGYDVTDEGRHLLLPQIE
;
A
#
# COMPACT_ATOMS: atom_id res chain seq x y z
N MET A 1 27.09 15.95 21.28
CA MET A 1 27.13 17.40 21.00
C MET A 1 26.05 18.06 21.85
N LYS A 2 26.31 19.17 22.55
CA LYS A 2 25.30 19.85 23.37
C LYS A 2 24.78 21.07 22.62
N MET A 3 23.50 21.06 22.28
CA MET A 3 22.81 22.16 21.59
C MET A 3 21.85 22.82 22.57
N VAL A 4 21.83 24.15 22.62
CA VAL A 4 20.90 24.93 23.45
C VAL A 4 20.03 25.72 22.49
N VAL A 5 18.71 25.58 22.62
CA VAL A 5 17.71 26.21 21.75
C VAL A 5 16.76 27.00 22.62
N ASP A 6 16.55 28.27 22.28
CA ASP A 6 15.57 29.12 22.97
C ASP A 6 14.16 28.79 22.46
N ILE A 7 13.28 28.43 23.38
CA ILE A 7 11.89 28.06 23.10
C ILE A 7 10.98 29.15 23.66
N PRO A 8 10.00 29.67 22.88
CA PRO A 8 9.01 30.63 23.36
C PRO A 8 8.25 30.16 24.60
N ASP A 9 7.98 31.09 25.54
CA ASP A 9 7.32 30.80 26.82
C ASP A 9 5.96 30.10 26.67
N GLU A 10 5.21 30.42 25.61
CA GLU A 10 3.94 29.77 25.29
C GLU A 10 4.11 28.27 25.02
N LEU A 11 5.15 27.89 24.28
CA LEU A 11 5.46 26.49 24.01
C LEU A 11 5.96 25.78 25.26
N VAL A 12 6.78 26.45 26.09
CA VAL A 12 7.22 25.90 27.38
C VAL A 12 6.01 25.59 28.29
N ALA A 13 5.01 26.46 28.32
CA ALA A 13 3.79 26.23 29.09
C ALA A 13 3.02 24.99 28.59
N ARG A 14 2.95 24.78 27.26
CA ARG A 14 2.32 23.60 26.66
C ARG A 14 3.09 22.31 26.94
N VAL A 15 4.42 22.34 26.90
CA VAL A 15 5.26 21.18 27.28
C VAL A 15 5.03 20.81 28.73
N ARG A 16 5.02 21.79 29.64
CA ARG A 16 4.77 21.54 31.08
C ARG A 16 3.40 20.95 31.35
N THR A 17 2.38 21.40 30.61
CA THR A 17 1.02 20.82 30.70
C THR A 17 1.04 19.35 30.29
N ALA A 18 1.68 19.01 29.17
CA ALA A 18 1.79 17.63 28.70
C ALA A 18 2.53 16.69 29.67
N VAL A 19 3.53 17.20 30.40
CA VAL A 19 4.24 16.46 31.46
C VAL A 19 3.35 16.31 32.70
N ALA A 20 2.68 17.38 33.12
CA ALA A 20 1.79 17.36 34.29
C ALA A 20 0.59 16.40 34.11
N ASP A 21 0.13 16.24 32.88
CA ASP A 21 -0.94 15.29 32.52
C ASP A 21 -0.45 13.83 32.46
N GLY A 22 0.81 13.55 32.86
CA GLY A 22 1.38 12.21 32.94
C GLY A 22 1.67 11.58 31.58
N SER A 23 1.66 12.35 30.49
CA SER A 23 1.99 11.85 29.16
C SER A 23 3.50 11.68 28.95
N TYR A 24 4.31 12.29 29.83
CA TYR A 24 5.77 12.27 29.83
C TYR A 24 6.28 12.40 31.26
N ASP A 25 7.43 11.80 31.54
CA ASP A 25 8.10 11.85 32.84
C ASP A 25 8.68 13.24 33.10
N ASP A 26 9.24 13.89 32.07
CA ASP A 26 9.81 15.24 32.16
C ASP A 26 9.86 15.97 30.79
N PRO A 27 10.14 17.30 30.77
CA PRO A 27 10.24 18.06 29.53
C PRO A 27 11.36 17.62 28.59
N GLU A 28 12.43 17.01 29.10
CA GLU A 28 13.55 16.53 28.29
C GLU A 28 13.13 15.30 27.49
N GLN A 29 12.44 14.35 28.12
CA GLN A 29 11.82 13.21 27.46
C GLN A 29 10.79 13.64 26.39
N PHE A 30 9.99 14.68 26.68
CA PHE A 30 9.07 15.25 25.69
C PHE A 30 9.82 15.75 24.45
N LEU A 31 10.87 16.54 24.63
CA LEU A 31 11.64 17.14 23.54
C LEU A 31 12.43 16.10 22.77
N GLU A 32 13.02 15.12 23.45
CA GLU A 32 13.73 14.01 22.81
C GLU A 32 12.79 13.20 21.93
N LEU A 33 11.60 12.84 22.42
CA LEU A 33 10.63 12.10 21.65
C LEU A 33 10.08 12.92 20.47
N ALA A 34 9.84 14.22 20.67
CA ALA A 34 9.40 15.11 19.60
C ALA A 34 10.46 15.23 18.49
N LEU A 35 11.73 15.38 18.86
CA LEU A 35 12.84 15.44 17.91
C LEU A 35 13.04 14.12 17.19
N ARG A 36 12.99 12.97 17.89
CA ARG A 36 13.05 11.65 17.26
C ARG A 36 11.91 11.44 16.27
N ASN A 37 10.68 11.80 16.66
CA ASN A 37 9.52 11.68 15.76
C ASN A 37 9.67 12.59 14.54
N GLN A 38 10.16 13.83 14.71
CA GLN A 38 10.39 14.75 13.60
C GLN A 38 11.49 14.26 12.66
N LEU A 39 12.58 13.74 13.23
CA LEU A 39 13.66 13.13 12.43
C LEU A 39 13.19 11.85 11.74
N GLU A 40 12.34 11.03 12.36
CA GLU A 40 11.74 9.85 11.73
C GLU A 40 10.76 10.23 10.61
N MET A 41 10.05 11.36 10.76
CA MET A 41 9.21 11.93 9.69
C MET A 41 10.05 12.46 8.53
N GLU A 42 11.14 13.17 8.80
CA GLU A 42 12.05 13.66 7.76
C GLU A 42 12.86 12.52 7.11
N GLU A 43 13.26 11.51 7.88
CA GLU A 43 13.90 10.29 7.38
C GLU A 43 12.93 9.44 6.58
N SER A 44 11.64 9.35 6.91
CA SER A 44 10.66 8.64 6.06
C SER A 44 10.28 9.42 4.79
N GLU A 45 10.45 10.74 4.77
CA GLU A 45 10.34 11.57 3.57
C GLU A 45 11.62 11.56 2.70
N GLN A 46 12.80 11.40 3.32
CA GLN A 46 14.11 11.36 2.65
C GLN A 46 14.60 9.94 2.30
N SER A 47 14.20 8.91 3.06
CA SER A 47 14.50 7.52 2.75
C SER A 47 13.58 7.04 1.64
N SER A 48 14.06 7.24 0.41
CA SER A 48 13.95 6.19 -0.60
C SER A 48 14.54 4.92 0.01
N LEU A 49 13.71 4.14 0.72
CA LEU A 49 14.06 2.76 1.00
C LEU A 49 14.21 2.07 -0.36
N PRO A 50 15.25 1.23 -0.46
CA PRO A 50 15.67 0.67 -1.72
C PRO A 50 14.56 -0.26 -2.26
N SER A 51 14.49 -0.43 -3.58
CA SER A 51 13.43 -1.26 -4.19
C SER A 51 13.51 -2.69 -3.64
N PHE A 52 12.43 -3.46 -3.75
CA PHE A 52 12.37 -4.83 -3.24
C PHE A 52 13.64 -5.67 -3.58
N GLY A 53 14.17 -5.57 -4.81
CA GLY A 53 15.40 -6.25 -5.23
C GLY A 53 16.68 -5.81 -4.51
N GLU A 54 16.75 -4.57 -4.02
CA GLU A 54 17.86 -4.07 -3.22
C GLU A 54 17.73 -4.43 -1.72
N ALA A 55 16.51 -4.63 -1.23
CA ALA A 55 16.25 -5.08 0.14
C ALA A 55 16.47 -6.60 0.33
N VAL A 56 16.31 -7.39 -0.72
CA VAL A 56 16.52 -8.85 -0.73
C VAL A 56 17.96 -9.23 -1.14
N GLY A 57 18.70 -8.32 -1.77
CA GLY A 57 20.01 -8.57 -2.38
C GLY A 57 21.25 -8.53 -1.47
N SER A 58 21.16 -8.36 -0.16
CA SER A 58 22.34 -8.26 0.73
C SER A 58 22.99 -9.64 0.98
N GLY A 59 23.62 -10.19 -0.05
CA GLY A 59 24.25 -11.50 -0.01
C GLY A 59 25.08 -11.86 -1.25
N ARG A 60 25.76 -10.93 -1.92
CA ARG A 60 26.85 -11.19 -2.89
C ARG A 60 27.67 -9.93 -3.20
N PRO A 61 29.01 -10.03 -3.40
CA PRO A 61 29.87 -8.86 -3.52
C PRO A 61 29.96 -8.30 -4.95
N GLU A 62 30.05 -6.96 -5.01
CA GLU A 62 30.65 -6.10 -6.03
C GLU A 62 30.39 -6.37 -7.53
N GLN A 63 29.73 -5.42 -8.19
CA GLN A 63 30.27 -4.85 -9.43
C GLN A 63 29.78 -3.40 -9.63
N GLN A 64 30.70 -2.47 -9.39
CA GLN A 64 30.62 -1.08 -9.83
C GLN A 64 30.83 -0.97 -11.35
N ASN A 65 30.22 0.07 -11.91
CA ASN A 65 30.36 0.64 -13.25
C ASN A 65 29.61 -0.06 -14.38
N LEU A 66 28.58 0.61 -14.89
CA LEU A 66 28.60 1.29 -16.19
C LEU A 66 27.21 1.88 -16.41
N LEU A 67 27.11 3.22 -16.54
CA LEU A 67 26.20 3.94 -17.43
C LEU A 67 26.46 5.45 -17.22
N THR A 68 27.66 5.86 -17.64
CA THR A 68 27.94 7.26 -18.00
C THR A 68 28.03 7.29 -19.53
N ALA A 69 27.50 8.37 -20.11
CA ALA A 69 27.53 8.74 -21.53
C ALA A 69 26.37 8.23 -22.41
N ALA A 70 25.28 8.98 -22.41
CA ALA A 70 24.66 9.48 -23.64
C ALA A 70 23.65 10.59 -23.30
N HIS A 71 24.13 11.80 -23.01
CA HIS A 71 23.32 13.00 -23.08
C HIS A 71 24.19 14.17 -23.52
N GLU A 72 24.18 14.43 -24.83
CA GLU A 72 24.33 15.77 -25.34
C GLU A 72 23.31 15.96 -26.47
N SER A 73 22.47 16.98 -26.24
CA SER A 73 21.84 17.86 -27.23
C SER A 73 21.00 17.25 -28.36
N GLU A 74 19.68 17.48 -28.28
CA GLU A 74 19.08 18.50 -29.14
C GLU A 74 17.77 19.00 -28.51
N SER A 75 17.70 20.33 -28.39
CA SER A 75 16.52 21.06 -27.93
C SER A 75 15.71 21.44 -29.15
N GLU A 76 14.45 21.01 -29.24
CA GLU A 76 13.44 21.75 -29.96
C GLU A 76 12.13 21.72 -29.18
N VAL A 77 11.78 22.91 -28.69
CA VAL A 77 10.55 23.24 -27.99
C VAL A 77 9.37 23.04 -28.95
N LYS A 78 8.48 22.11 -28.60
CA LYS A 78 7.07 22.21 -28.91
C LYS A 78 6.29 21.99 -27.62
N GLU A 79 5.80 23.10 -27.08
CA GLU A 79 4.69 23.14 -26.13
C GLU A 79 3.56 22.26 -26.67
N ALA A 80 3.35 21.12 -26.03
CA ALA A 80 2.19 20.28 -26.22
C ALA A 80 1.58 20.08 -24.83
N ASN A 81 0.54 20.87 -24.58
CA ASN A 81 -0.54 20.69 -23.61
C ASN A 81 -0.24 19.84 -22.38
N ASP A 82 -0.09 20.51 -21.25
CA ASP A 82 -0.26 19.95 -19.91
C ASP A 82 -1.62 19.22 -19.83
N PRO A 83 -1.68 17.89 -19.60
CA PRO A 83 -2.94 17.15 -19.53
C PRO A 83 -3.65 17.28 -18.18
N ASP A 84 -3.13 18.05 -17.21
CA ASP A 84 -3.63 18.13 -15.82
C ASP A 84 -5.00 18.85 -15.65
N THR A 85 -5.81 18.97 -16.70
CA THR A 85 -7.16 19.58 -16.63
C THR A 85 -8.25 18.77 -17.35
N SER A 86 -8.15 17.45 -17.33
CA SER A 86 -9.37 16.64 -17.51
C SER A 86 -10.18 16.70 -16.21
N ASP A 87 -11.26 17.49 -16.20
CA ASP A 87 -12.25 17.47 -15.10
C ASP A 87 -13.03 16.13 -15.06
N HIS A 88 -12.74 15.22 -15.99
CA HIS A 88 -13.36 13.91 -16.12
C HIS A 88 -12.36 12.82 -15.74
N LEU A 89 -12.68 12.08 -14.68
CA LEU A 89 -12.01 10.83 -14.33
C LEU A 89 -12.31 9.78 -15.40
N GLU A 90 -11.34 8.90 -15.69
CA GLU A 90 -11.58 7.70 -16.49
C GLU A 90 -12.72 6.88 -15.86
N ASP A 91 -13.72 6.49 -16.65
CA ASP A 91 -14.87 5.72 -16.19
C ASP A 91 -14.47 4.28 -15.89
N LEU A 92 -14.30 3.98 -14.60
CA LEU A 92 -14.00 2.65 -14.08
C LEU A 92 -15.22 2.01 -13.40
N SER A 93 -16.43 2.54 -13.68
CA SER A 93 -17.66 2.05 -13.10
C SER A 93 -17.99 0.63 -13.57
N TRP A 94 -18.86 -0.01 -12.81
CA TRP A 94 -19.20 -1.40 -12.99
C TRP A 94 -19.97 -1.66 -14.28
N ARG A 95 -19.49 -2.68 -14.98
CA ARG A 95 -20.07 -3.23 -16.20
C ARG A 95 -19.78 -4.73 -16.28
N SER A 96 -20.48 -5.41 -17.17
CA SER A 96 -20.16 -6.80 -17.49
C SER A 96 -18.83 -6.86 -18.25
N PHE A 97 -17.88 -7.63 -17.74
CA PHE A 97 -16.59 -7.85 -18.39
C PHE A 97 -16.58 -9.20 -19.10
N GLU A 98 -16.68 -9.17 -20.43
CA GLU A 98 -16.46 -10.36 -21.26
C GLU A 98 -15.00 -10.37 -21.71
N VAL A 99 -14.12 -10.90 -20.86
CA VAL A 99 -12.66 -10.85 -21.04
C VAL A 99 -12.10 -12.27 -21.07
N GLN A 100 -11.17 -12.53 -21.98
CA GLN A 100 -10.37 -13.75 -21.95
C GLN A 100 -9.32 -13.64 -20.84
N THR A 101 -9.38 -14.53 -19.87
CA THR A 101 -8.43 -14.59 -18.75
C THR A 101 -7.18 -15.41 -19.09
N VAL A 102 -6.14 -15.24 -18.27
CA VAL A 102 -4.90 -16.02 -18.30
C VAL A 102 -4.75 -16.83 -17.01
N ALA A 103 -3.85 -17.81 -17.03
CA ALA A 103 -3.46 -18.53 -15.81
C ALA A 103 -2.77 -17.56 -14.82
N PRO A 104 -2.87 -17.81 -13.49
CA PRO A 104 -2.08 -17.05 -12.52
C PRO A 104 -0.57 -17.21 -12.77
N PRO A 105 0.25 -16.26 -12.28
CA PRO A 105 1.71 -16.40 -12.35
C PRO A 105 2.19 -17.71 -11.72
N ASP A 106 3.26 -18.27 -12.28
CA ASP A 106 3.98 -19.38 -11.65
C ASP A 106 4.53 -18.91 -10.30
N GLU A 107 4.38 -19.72 -9.25
CA GLU A 107 4.85 -19.41 -7.91
C GLU A 107 6.37 -19.18 -7.88
N SER A 108 7.14 -19.83 -8.77
CA SER A 108 8.58 -19.61 -8.85
C SER A 108 8.98 -18.21 -9.35
N ARG A 109 8.03 -17.39 -9.80
CA ARG A 109 8.25 -16.01 -10.25
C ARG A 109 7.83 -14.99 -9.20
N LEU A 110 7.26 -15.43 -8.08
CA LEU A 110 6.76 -14.58 -7.00
C LEU A 110 7.64 -14.74 -5.78
N ASP A 111 7.55 -13.77 -4.88
CA ASP A 111 8.23 -13.84 -3.60
C ASP A 111 7.50 -14.76 -2.63
N ASP A 112 8.28 -15.49 -1.82
CA ASP A 112 7.76 -16.32 -0.73
C ASP A 112 7.36 -15.46 0.48
N GLY A 113 6.37 -15.92 1.24
CA GLY A 113 5.93 -15.28 2.47
C GLY A 113 4.73 -14.32 2.31
N PRO A 114 4.37 -13.61 3.40
CA PRO A 114 3.24 -12.68 3.36
C PRO A 114 3.51 -11.50 2.44
N LEU A 115 2.43 -10.84 1.99
CA LEU A 115 2.54 -9.71 1.08
C LEU A 115 3.40 -8.60 1.70
N TRP A 116 4.25 -8.02 0.86
CA TRP A 116 5.17 -6.98 1.28
C TRP A 116 4.45 -5.83 2.01
N GLY A 117 5.08 -5.31 3.05
CA GLY A 117 4.45 -4.33 3.95
C GLY A 117 4.10 -2.99 3.29
N GLN A 118 4.67 -2.68 2.12
CA GLN A 118 4.33 -1.47 1.37
C GLN A 118 3.08 -1.64 0.48
N TYR A 119 2.55 -2.86 0.33
CA TYR A 119 1.23 -3.14 -0.23
C TYR A 119 0.16 -2.90 0.84
N ASN A 120 0.14 -1.70 1.41
CA ASN A 120 -0.58 -1.40 2.64
C ASN A 120 -2.06 -1.07 2.45
N ARG A 121 -2.56 -1.09 1.21
CA ARG A 121 -3.95 -0.85 0.83
C ARG A 121 -4.39 -1.75 -0.31
N LEU A 122 -5.68 -2.04 -0.39
CA LEU A 122 -6.29 -2.93 -1.38
C LEU A 122 -7.08 -2.16 -2.46
N PHE A 123 -7.64 -0.99 -2.15
CA PHE A 123 -8.30 -0.18 -3.17
C PHE A 123 -7.42 0.17 -4.38
N PRO A 124 -6.13 0.52 -4.22
CA PRO A 124 -5.20 0.63 -5.34
C PRO A 124 -5.19 -0.59 -6.28
N VAL A 125 -5.22 -1.80 -5.71
CA VAL A 125 -5.26 -3.05 -6.48
C VAL A 125 -6.59 -3.18 -7.22
N LYS A 126 -7.71 -2.86 -6.55
CA LYS A 126 -9.03 -2.83 -7.17
C LYS A 126 -9.07 -1.91 -8.40
N LEU A 127 -8.51 -0.70 -8.28
CA LEU A 127 -8.39 0.24 -9.39
C LEU A 127 -7.59 -0.35 -10.55
N VAL A 128 -6.43 -0.96 -10.26
CA VAL A 128 -5.56 -1.60 -11.27
C VAL A 128 -6.31 -2.70 -12.02
N VAL A 129 -6.92 -3.66 -11.31
CA VAL A 129 -7.59 -4.80 -11.97
C VAL A 129 -8.85 -4.37 -12.70
N ARG A 130 -9.59 -3.37 -12.17
CA ARG A 130 -10.76 -2.81 -12.84
C ARG A 130 -10.36 -2.17 -14.15
N ARG A 131 -9.30 -1.35 -14.16
CA ARG A 131 -8.82 -0.72 -15.37
C ARG A 131 -8.33 -1.75 -16.40
N LEU A 132 -7.62 -2.79 -15.96
CA LEU A 132 -7.21 -3.87 -16.86
C LEU A 132 -8.41 -4.58 -17.49
N ALA A 133 -9.42 -4.93 -16.69
CA ALA A 133 -10.65 -5.53 -17.17
C ALA A 133 -11.39 -4.62 -18.16
N THR A 134 -11.42 -3.31 -17.90
CA THR A 134 -11.99 -2.30 -18.78
C THR A 134 -11.31 -2.30 -20.15
N LEU A 135 -9.98 -2.18 -20.19
CA LEU A 135 -9.22 -2.15 -21.45
C LEU A 135 -9.38 -3.44 -22.26
N LEU A 136 -9.36 -4.59 -21.58
CA LEU A 136 -9.53 -5.88 -22.24
C LEU A 136 -10.94 -6.05 -22.81
N ALA A 137 -11.97 -5.58 -22.10
CA ALA A 137 -13.36 -5.62 -22.58
C ALA A 137 -13.61 -4.67 -23.77
N ASP A 138 -12.90 -3.54 -23.83
CA ASP A 138 -13.02 -2.56 -24.92
C ASP A 138 -12.27 -2.97 -26.21
N GLY A 139 -11.74 -4.19 -26.27
CA GLY A 139 -11.23 -4.80 -27.50
C GLY A 139 -9.71 -4.88 -27.63
N GLU A 140 -8.95 -4.68 -26.55
CA GLU A 140 -7.55 -5.14 -26.55
C GLU A 140 -7.56 -6.67 -26.60
N ASN A 141 -6.88 -7.28 -27.59
CA ASN A 141 -6.90 -8.71 -27.95
C ASN A 141 -6.39 -9.64 -26.82
N GLY A 142 -7.05 -9.68 -25.67
CA GLY A 142 -6.69 -10.46 -24.48
C GLY A 142 -5.41 -10.01 -23.77
N ARG A 143 -4.73 -8.97 -24.26
CA ARG A 143 -3.40 -8.55 -23.77
C ARG A 143 -3.21 -7.04 -23.89
N VAL A 144 -2.76 -6.41 -22.81
CA VAL A 144 -2.46 -4.97 -22.76
C VAL A 144 -0.95 -4.76 -22.64
N SER A 145 -0.38 -3.83 -23.41
CA SER A 145 1.07 -3.54 -23.37
C SER A 145 1.57 -3.16 -21.97
N TYR A 146 2.65 -3.79 -21.51
CA TYR A 146 3.26 -3.56 -20.19
C TYR A 146 3.57 -2.09 -19.91
N LYS A 147 4.29 -1.44 -20.83
CA LYS A 147 4.72 -0.04 -20.64
C LYS A 147 3.51 0.89 -20.57
N ARG A 148 2.63 0.79 -21.57
CA ARG A 148 1.42 1.62 -21.68
C ARG A 148 0.51 1.44 -20.47
N PHE A 149 0.23 0.19 -20.09
CA PHE A 149 -0.64 -0.10 -18.97
C PHE A 149 -0.11 0.51 -17.68
N ARG A 150 1.19 0.39 -17.40
CA ARG A 150 1.79 0.95 -16.17
C ARG A 150 1.76 2.47 -16.15
N GLU A 151 2.12 3.12 -17.25
CA GLU A 151 2.16 4.58 -17.35
C GLU A 151 0.76 5.18 -17.22
N GLU A 152 -0.21 4.67 -17.98
CA GLU A 152 -1.57 5.19 -17.96
C GLU A 152 -2.29 4.86 -16.64
N THR A 153 -2.16 3.64 -16.10
CA THR A 153 -2.83 3.28 -14.84
C THR A 153 -2.34 4.10 -13.66
N ALA A 154 -1.05 4.44 -13.61
CA ALA A 154 -0.53 5.32 -12.58
C ALA A 154 -1.07 6.75 -12.71
N THR A 155 -1.27 7.22 -13.95
CA THR A 155 -1.88 8.53 -14.22
C THR A 155 -3.34 8.53 -13.76
N THR A 156 -4.14 7.53 -14.16
CA THR A 156 -5.52 7.35 -13.68
C THR A 156 -5.58 7.29 -12.16
N ALA A 157 -4.70 6.50 -11.53
CA ALA A 157 -4.64 6.40 -10.07
C ALA A 157 -4.32 7.74 -9.38
N ARG A 158 -3.50 8.59 -10.01
CA ARG A 158 -3.24 9.96 -9.51
C ARG A 158 -4.49 10.82 -9.57
N GLU A 159 -5.20 10.80 -10.68
CA GLU A 159 -6.42 11.59 -10.84
C GLU A 159 -7.46 11.21 -9.77
N TYR A 160 -7.71 9.91 -9.57
CA TYR A 160 -8.55 9.42 -8.48
C TYR A 160 -7.99 9.81 -7.10
N GLY A 161 -6.68 9.69 -6.91
CA GLY A 161 -6.02 10.02 -5.65
C GLY A 161 -6.18 11.48 -5.25
N LEU A 162 -5.98 12.42 -6.17
CA LEU A 162 -6.10 13.85 -5.90
C LEU A 162 -7.55 14.21 -5.53
N ARG A 163 -8.54 13.66 -6.23
CA ARG A 163 -9.96 13.87 -5.91
C ARG A 163 -10.35 13.27 -4.56
N LEU A 164 -9.85 12.08 -4.24
CA LEU A 164 -10.08 11.46 -2.93
C LEU A 164 -9.38 12.24 -1.81
N GLU A 165 -8.22 12.84 -2.06
CA GLU A 165 -7.50 13.66 -1.08
C GLU A 165 -8.28 14.93 -0.75
N GLU A 166 -8.86 15.59 -1.77
CA GLU A 166 -9.77 16.72 -1.59
C GLU A 166 -10.98 16.33 -0.70
N ILE A 167 -11.57 15.16 -0.95
CA ILE A 167 -12.72 14.65 -0.18
C ILE A 167 -12.30 14.25 1.24
N ASP A 168 -11.16 13.59 1.40
CA ASP A 168 -10.61 13.21 2.70
C ASP A 168 -10.42 14.46 3.59
N ASP A 169 -9.93 15.55 3.01
CA ASP A 169 -9.73 16.82 3.71
C ASP A 169 -11.07 17.53 4.01
N LEU A 170 -12.05 17.48 3.10
CA LEU A 170 -13.40 18.02 3.33
C LEU A 170 -14.16 17.25 4.42
N GLN A 171 -13.92 15.94 4.53
CA GLN A 171 -14.54 15.06 5.54
C GLN A 171 -13.73 14.98 6.85
N ASP A 172 -12.62 15.72 6.98
CA ASP A 172 -11.72 15.74 8.14
C ASP A 172 -11.25 14.33 8.56
N ARG A 173 -10.95 13.47 7.57
CA ARG A 173 -10.53 12.09 7.82
C ARG A 173 -9.15 12.06 8.46
N GLY A 174 -9.06 11.35 9.58
CA GLY A 174 -7.84 11.23 10.36
C GLY A 174 -6.74 10.46 9.63
N ARG A 175 -5.51 10.58 10.16
CA ARG A 175 -4.36 9.79 9.68
C ARG A 175 -4.65 8.29 9.82
N GLY A 176 -4.69 7.59 8.69
CA GLY A 176 -5.00 6.15 8.62
C GLY A 176 -6.43 5.83 8.18
N GLU A 177 -7.32 6.83 8.15
CA GLU A 177 -8.71 6.74 7.65
C GLU A 177 -8.86 7.30 6.23
N LYS A 178 -7.88 8.10 5.78
CA LYS A 178 -7.80 8.67 4.42
C LYS A 178 -7.94 7.59 3.35
N LEU A 179 -8.91 7.73 2.46
CA LEU A 179 -9.17 6.81 1.35
C LEU A 179 -8.17 7.01 0.20
N ALA A 180 -7.61 8.21 0.06
CA ALA A 180 -6.54 8.48 -0.90
C ALA A 180 -5.20 7.81 -0.52
N SER A 181 -5.12 7.17 0.65
CA SER A 181 -3.91 6.48 1.11
C SER A 181 -3.38 5.53 0.04
N ALA A 182 -2.06 5.61 -0.22
CA ALA A 182 -1.33 4.81 -1.18
C ALA A 182 -1.61 5.10 -2.68
N LEU A 183 -2.54 5.99 -3.00
CA LEU A 183 -2.63 6.60 -4.33
C LEU A 183 -1.56 7.70 -4.49
N PRO A 184 -1.15 8.01 -5.72
CA PRO A 184 -0.04 8.91 -5.95
C PRO A 184 -0.45 10.40 -5.87
N THR A 185 -0.66 10.92 -4.66
CA THR A 185 -1.12 12.31 -4.43
C THR A 185 0.00 13.32 -4.22
N SER A 186 1.21 12.87 -3.86
CA SER A 186 2.34 13.76 -3.53
C SER A 186 2.70 14.76 -4.64
N ASP A 187 3.16 15.95 -4.23
CA ASP A 187 3.74 16.98 -5.12
C ASP A 187 4.96 16.50 -5.92
N LYS A 188 5.71 15.51 -5.39
CA LYS A 188 6.79 14.84 -6.12
C LYS A 188 6.18 13.82 -7.11
N LYS A 189 5.44 14.33 -8.10
CA LYS A 189 4.60 13.58 -9.06
C LYS A 189 5.28 12.32 -9.57
N ASP A 190 6.45 12.45 -10.21
CA ASP A 190 7.17 11.33 -10.81
C ASP A 190 7.51 10.23 -9.79
N ARG A 191 8.04 10.61 -8.63
CA ARG A 191 8.39 9.65 -7.56
C ARG A 191 7.14 8.92 -7.04
N SER A 192 6.04 9.64 -6.90
CA SER A 192 4.78 9.08 -6.43
C SER A 192 4.19 8.09 -7.44
N LEU A 193 4.23 8.44 -8.73
CA LEU A 193 3.78 7.58 -9.83
C LEU A 193 4.64 6.32 -9.94
N GLU A 194 5.97 6.44 -9.89
CA GLU A 194 6.87 5.27 -9.90
C GLU A 194 6.59 4.33 -8.73
N ARG A 195 6.40 4.87 -7.53
CA ARG A 195 6.04 4.06 -6.35
C ARG A 195 4.73 3.30 -6.59
N PHE A 196 3.70 3.96 -7.10
CA PHE A 196 2.43 3.31 -7.39
C PHE A 196 2.58 2.18 -8.41
N LYS A 197 3.36 2.40 -9.49
CA LYS A 197 3.63 1.39 -10.51
C LYS A 197 4.33 0.16 -9.94
N THR A 198 5.36 0.36 -9.14
CA THR A 198 6.12 -0.74 -8.54
C THR A 198 5.31 -1.45 -7.45
N HIS A 199 4.52 -0.73 -6.66
CA HIS A 199 3.85 -1.33 -5.52
C HIS A 199 2.52 -1.99 -5.86
N PHE A 200 1.74 -1.43 -6.78
CA PHE A 200 0.36 -1.86 -6.98
C PHE A 200 0.09 -2.41 -8.38
N VAL A 201 0.69 -1.82 -9.42
CA VAL A 201 0.41 -2.24 -10.80
C VAL A 201 1.11 -3.55 -11.14
N GLY A 202 2.38 -3.67 -10.74
CA GLY A 202 3.22 -4.82 -11.05
C GLY A 202 4.47 -4.41 -11.82
N GLN A 203 5.57 -5.10 -11.55
CA GLN A 203 6.87 -4.92 -12.17
C GLN A 203 7.37 -6.29 -12.65
N LEU A 204 7.92 -6.31 -13.86
CA LEU A 204 8.56 -7.49 -14.43
C LEU A 204 10.07 -7.28 -14.42
N GLU A 205 10.77 -8.07 -13.62
CA GLU A 205 12.22 -8.00 -13.51
C GLU A 205 12.91 -8.66 -14.70
N THR A 206 14.20 -8.34 -14.86
CA THR A 206 15.00 -8.90 -15.97
C THR A 206 15.19 -10.42 -15.83
N SER A 207 15.16 -10.94 -14.60
CA SER A 207 15.16 -12.37 -14.25
C SER A 207 13.87 -13.10 -14.63
N GLY A 208 12.78 -12.37 -14.91
CA GLY A 208 11.45 -12.93 -15.14
C GLY A 208 10.55 -12.97 -13.90
N GLU A 209 11.10 -12.64 -12.73
CA GLU A 209 10.37 -12.45 -11.47
C GLU A 209 9.37 -11.30 -11.61
N LEU A 210 8.27 -11.41 -10.86
CA LEU A 210 7.22 -10.41 -10.76
C LEU A 210 7.17 -9.88 -9.34
N THR A 211 6.95 -8.59 -9.20
CA THR A 211 6.69 -7.95 -7.91
C THR A 211 5.52 -6.99 -8.03
N GLY A 212 4.83 -6.74 -6.92
CA GLY A 212 3.73 -5.78 -6.84
C GLY A 212 2.45 -6.46 -6.40
N ALA A 213 1.59 -5.70 -5.71
CA ALA A 213 0.40 -6.25 -5.10
C ALA A 213 -0.52 -6.99 -6.09
N ALA A 214 -0.72 -6.49 -7.31
CA ALA A 214 -1.58 -7.17 -8.30
C ALA A 214 -1.05 -8.57 -8.72
N PRO A 215 0.23 -8.74 -9.13
CA PRO A 215 0.77 -10.08 -9.41
C PRO A 215 0.94 -10.95 -8.15
N ASP A 216 1.35 -10.39 -7.00
CA ASP A 216 1.55 -11.16 -5.76
C ASP A 216 0.21 -11.67 -5.19
N LEU A 217 -0.88 -10.94 -5.44
CA LEU A 217 -2.26 -11.41 -5.20
C LEU A 217 -2.76 -12.34 -6.31
N ARG A 218 -1.94 -12.69 -7.31
CA ARG A 218 -2.30 -13.58 -8.42
C ARG A 218 -3.52 -13.08 -9.22
N PHE A 219 -3.77 -11.77 -9.22
CA PHE A 219 -4.85 -11.16 -10.00
C PHE A 219 -4.44 -10.83 -11.44
N VAL A 220 -3.15 -10.68 -11.68
CA VAL A 220 -2.59 -10.44 -13.01
C VAL A 220 -1.35 -11.30 -13.22
N ASP A 221 -1.05 -11.62 -14.48
CA ASP A 221 0.26 -12.11 -14.91
C ASP A 221 0.84 -11.17 -15.97
N ILE A 222 2.17 -11.11 -16.03
CA ILE A 222 2.90 -10.32 -17.03
C ILE A 222 3.75 -11.27 -17.85
N HIS A 223 3.43 -11.39 -19.14
CA HIS A 223 4.15 -12.29 -20.03
C HIS A 223 5.59 -11.78 -20.26
N PRO A 224 6.63 -12.59 -19.98
CA PRO A 224 8.01 -12.10 -19.98
C PRO A 224 8.51 -11.68 -21.36
N ASP A 225 8.17 -12.44 -22.39
CA ASP A 225 8.62 -12.18 -23.78
C ASP A 225 7.77 -11.11 -24.47
N GLU A 226 6.45 -11.25 -24.43
CA GLU A 226 5.54 -10.32 -25.08
C GLU A 226 5.42 -8.97 -24.38
N LYS A 227 5.82 -8.88 -23.10
CA LYS A 227 5.68 -7.69 -22.27
C LYS A 227 4.24 -7.17 -22.28
N THR A 228 3.31 -8.04 -21.93
CA THR A 228 1.88 -7.75 -21.86
C THR A 228 1.28 -8.22 -20.54
N PHE A 229 0.32 -7.45 -20.02
CA PHE A 229 -0.52 -7.84 -18.89
C PHE A 229 -1.65 -8.75 -19.37
N GLY A 230 -1.92 -9.79 -18.58
CA GLY A 230 -3.13 -10.59 -18.64
C GLY A 230 -3.85 -10.56 -17.29
N LEU A 231 -5.18 -10.60 -17.35
CA LEU A 231 -6.04 -10.66 -16.17
C LEU A 231 -6.35 -12.13 -15.84
N THR A 232 -6.20 -12.54 -14.59
CA THR A 232 -6.53 -13.92 -14.17
C THR A 232 -8.02 -14.07 -13.87
N ASP A 233 -8.49 -15.30 -13.69
CA ASP A 233 -9.88 -15.54 -13.25
C ASP A 233 -10.18 -14.82 -11.91
N ALA A 234 -9.27 -14.91 -10.94
CA ALA A 234 -9.40 -14.22 -9.66
C ALA A 234 -9.37 -12.70 -9.81
N GLY A 235 -8.50 -12.18 -10.70
CA GLY A 235 -8.46 -10.75 -11.00
C GLY A 235 -9.74 -10.24 -11.66
N LEU A 236 -10.33 -11.03 -12.57
CA LEU A 236 -11.60 -10.73 -13.22
C LEU A 236 -12.76 -10.80 -12.24
N GLU A 237 -12.80 -11.81 -11.36
CA GLU A 237 -13.79 -11.91 -10.29
C GLU A 237 -13.72 -10.68 -9.39
N PHE A 238 -12.52 -10.34 -8.88
CA PHE A 238 -12.34 -9.16 -8.04
C PHE A 238 -12.73 -7.88 -8.77
N ALA A 239 -12.32 -7.70 -10.03
CA ALA A 239 -12.69 -6.55 -10.86
C ALA A 239 -14.21 -6.45 -11.04
N SER A 240 -14.93 -7.57 -11.11
CA SER A 240 -16.37 -7.63 -11.37
C SER A 240 -17.25 -7.39 -10.13
N ILE A 241 -16.70 -7.39 -8.92
CA ILE A 241 -17.45 -7.02 -7.71
C ILE A 241 -17.67 -5.51 -7.68
N ARG A 242 -18.81 -5.02 -7.17
CA ARG A 242 -19.04 -3.58 -7.04
C ARG A 242 -18.15 -2.97 -5.96
N ASN A 243 -17.60 -1.80 -6.25
CA ASN A 243 -16.75 -1.02 -5.36
C ASN A 243 -17.43 0.30 -4.99
N PRO A 244 -17.45 0.70 -3.71
CA PRO A 244 -18.11 1.94 -3.30
C PRO A 244 -17.56 3.18 -4.02
N LEU A 245 -16.23 3.32 -4.12
CA LEU A 245 -15.61 4.52 -4.69
C LEU A 245 -15.75 4.60 -6.22
N LEU A 246 -15.70 3.47 -6.92
CA LEU A 246 -15.79 3.44 -8.37
C LEU A 246 -17.25 3.44 -8.89
N ASP A 247 -18.18 2.88 -8.12
CA ASP A 247 -19.54 2.58 -8.61
C ASP A 247 -20.64 3.39 -7.93
N GLU A 248 -20.43 3.85 -6.69
CA GLU A 248 -21.40 4.65 -5.93
C GLU A 248 -20.98 6.13 -5.85
N GLY A 249 -19.67 6.37 -5.86
CA GLY A 249 -19.07 7.70 -5.95
C GLY A 249 -17.95 7.91 -4.94
N LEU A 250 -17.10 8.91 -5.18
CA LEU A 250 -15.93 9.19 -4.35
C LEU A 250 -16.26 9.69 -2.93
N GLU A 251 -17.52 10.06 -2.67
CA GLU A 251 -17.99 10.47 -1.34
C GLU A 251 -18.25 9.28 -0.39
N ALA A 252 -18.12 8.04 -0.88
CA ALA A 252 -18.36 6.84 -0.09
C ALA A 252 -17.51 6.78 1.19
N GLU A 253 -18.06 6.18 2.24
CA GLU A 253 -17.39 6.11 3.54
C GLU A 253 -16.21 5.12 3.56
N GLN A 254 -16.26 4.09 2.70
CA GLN A 254 -15.36 2.94 2.73
C GLN A 254 -14.73 2.70 1.35
N SER A 255 -13.48 2.23 1.34
CA SER A 255 -12.76 1.94 0.08
C SER A 255 -13.11 0.60 -0.55
N LEU A 256 -13.69 -0.32 0.22
CA LEU A 256 -14.10 -1.67 -0.21
C LEU A 256 -15.51 -1.98 0.29
N SER A 257 -16.29 -2.67 -0.53
CA SER A 257 -17.59 -3.26 -0.16
C SER A 257 -17.41 -4.51 0.71
N ALA A 258 -18.49 -4.97 1.34
CA ALA A 258 -18.48 -6.22 2.11
C ALA A 258 -18.13 -7.43 1.23
N GLU A 259 -18.64 -7.46 0.00
CA GLU A 259 -18.38 -8.51 -0.99
C GLU A 259 -16.90 -8.54 -1.40
N GLU A 260 -16.27 -7.38 -1.58
CA GLU A 260 -14.83 -7.28 -1.89
C GLU A 260 -13.96 -7.79 -0.73
N ARG A 261 -14.35 -7.51 0.52
CA ARG A 261 -13.64 -7.97 1.71
C ARG A 261 -13.74 -9.48 1.86
N GLU A 262 -14.93 -10.04 1.72
CA GLU A 262 -15.16 -11.49 1.80
C GLU A 262 -14.39 -12.21 0.68
N PHE A 263 -14.48 -11.71 -0.55
CA PHE A 263 -13.72 -12.24 -1.69
C PHE A 263 -12.22 -12.24 -1.38
N TYR A 264 -11.67 -11.11 -0.90
CA TYR A 264 -10.24 -11.02 -0.62
C TYR A 264 -9.79 -12.05 0.41
N VAL A 265 -10.50 -12.15 1.54
CA VAL A 265 -10.11 -13.10 2.62
C VAL A 265 -10.21 -14.54 2.14
N LYS A 266 -11.27 -14.89 1.38
CA LYS A 266 -11.41 -16.21 0.76
C LYS A 266 -10.28 -16.48 -0.23
N HIS A 267 -9.91 -15.50 -1.04
CA HIS A 267 -8.85 -15.61 -2.03
C HIS A 267 -7.51 -15.89 -1.36
N VAL A 268 -7.06 -15.04 -0.42
CA VAL A 268 -5.75 -15.23 0.24
C VAL A 268 -5.72 -16.54 1.04
N ARG A 269 -6.83 -16.97 1.65
CA ARG A 269 -6.91 -18.29 2.30
C ARG A 269 -6.60 -19.46 1.36
N SER A 270 -7.00 -19.35 0.09
CA SER A 270 -6.89 -20.44 -0.87
C SER A 270 -5.68 -20.35 -1.80
N ALA A 271 -5.20 -19.13 -2.06
CA ALA A 271 -4.23 -18.84 -3.11
C ALA A 271 -3.02 -18.02 -2.63
N VAL A 272 -3.06 -17.37 -1.47
CA VAL A 272 -1.93 -16.59 -0.94
C VAL A 272 -1.78 -16.93 0.55
N THR A 273 -1.55 -18.21 0.83
CA THR A 273 -1.69 -18.79 2.17
C THR A 273 -0.82 -18.10 3.20
N ASP A 274 0.38 -17.69 2.84
CA ASP A 274 1.31 -17.02 3.76
C ASP A 274 0.77 -15.66 4.25
N GLU A 275 0.05 -14.93 3.39
CA GLU A 275 -0.65 -13.70 3.80
C GLU A 275 -1.81 -14.03 4.74
N TYR A 276 -2.59 -15.06 4.45
CA TYR A 276 -3.70 -15.47 5.32
C TYR A 276 -3.21 -15.94 6.69
N GLU A 277 -2.16 -16.76 6.73
CA GLU A 277 -1.52 -17.22 7.96
C GLU A 277 -0.94 -16.05 8.77
N ALA A 278 -0.32 -15.07 8.11
CA ALA A 278 0.15 -13.86 8.78
C ALA A 278 -1.03 -13.04 9.37
N MET A 279 -2.15 -12.91 8.65
CA MET A 279 -3.36 -12.25 9.16
C MET A 279 -3.92 -12.97 10.38
N GLN A 280 -3.99 -14.31 10.36
CA GLN A 280 -4.43 -15.10 11.53
C GLN A 280 -3.49 -14.93 12.71
N PHE A 281 -2.18 -15.05 12.48
CA PHE A 281 -1.16 -14.90 13.51
C PHE A 281 -1.22 -13.52 14.18
N LEU A 282 -1.43 -12.44 13.41
CA LEU A 282 -1.61 -11.11 13.96
C LEU A 282 -2.92 -10.99 14.76
N ALA A 283 -4.02 -11.54 14.24
CA ALA A 283 -5.31 -11.52 14.93
C ALA A 283 -5.25 -12.26 16.28
N ASP A 284 -4.63 -13.44 16.32
CA ASP A 284 -4.42 -14.22 17.54
C ASP A 284 -3.59 -13.43 18.56
N ALA A 285 -2.48 -12.82 18.14
CA ALA A 285 -1.67 -11.97 18.99
C ALA A 285 -2.48 -10.81 19.61
N VAL A 286 -3.32 -10.14 18.81
CA VAL A 286 -4.18 -9.05 19.30
C VAL A 286 -5.19 -9.58 20.34
N MET A 287 -5.79 -10.76 20.12
CA MET A 287 -6.72 -11.37 21.07
C MET A 287 -6.05 -11.81 22.37
N GLU A 288 -4.78 -12.20 22.32
CA GLU A 288 -3.95 -12.54 23.48
C GLU A 288 -3.46 -11.29 24.24
N GLY A 289 -3.79 -10.09 23.76
CA GLY A 289 -3.45 -8.82 24.40
C GLY A 289 -2.18 -8.15 23.86
N VAL A 290 -1.51 -8.74 22.87
CA VAL A 290 -0.40 -8.10 22.14
C VAL A 290 -1.00 -7.16 21.10
N ASN A 291 -1.48 -6.00 21.54
CA ASN A 291 -2.31 -5.11 20.73
C ASN A 291 -1.72 -3.71 20.52
N ARG A 292 -0.40 -3.55 20.70
CA ARG A 292 0.32 -2.28 20.51
C ARG A 292 1.29 -2.36 19.34
N PRO A 293 1.56 -1.24 18.63
CA PRO A 293 2.52 -1.19 17.52
C PRO A 293 3.87 -1.87 17.79
N THR A 294 4.52 -1.54 18.91
CA THR A 294 5.85 -2.07 19.25
C THR A 294 5.79 -3.56 19.55
N SER A 295 4.89 -3.99 20.45
CA SER A 295 4.75 -5.40 20.81
C SER A 295 4.28 -6.27 19.64
N LEU A 296 3.45 -5.74 18.74
CA LEU A 296 3.09 -6.41 17.50
C LEU A 296 4.26 -6.53 16.53
N THR A 297 5.21 -5.59 16.54
CA THR A 297 6.40 -5.68 15.68
C THR A 297 7.29 -6.83 16.15
N GLU A 298 7.52 -6.92 17.46
CA GLU A 298 8.24 -8.03 18.09
C GLU A 298 7.56 -9.37 17.77
N LYS A 299 6.23 -9.42 17.87
CA LYS A 299 5.46 -10.62 17.55
C LYS A 299 5.57 -11.00 16.09
N ILE A 300 5.41 -10.05 15.16
CA ILE A 300 5.49 -10.30 13.71
C ILE A 300 6.89 -10.73 13.27
N ALA A 301 7.94 -10.34 13.99
CA ALA A 301 9.29 -10.83 13.71
C ALA A 301 9.41 -12.37 13.86
N GLU A 302 8.53 -13.01 14.65
CA GLU A 302 8.50 -14.48 14.81
C GLU A 302 8.06 -15.21 13.52
N LEU A 303 7.44 -14.53 12.56
CA LEU A 303 7.07 -15.14 11.26
C LEU A 303 8.29 -15.48 10.42
N ASN A 304 9.41 -14.77 10.60
CA ASN A 304 10.64 -15.03 9.87
C ASN A 304 11.86 -14.53 10.66
N ASP A 305 12.63 -15.47 11.21
CA ASP A 305 13.83 -15.20 12.02
C ASP A 305 14.91 -14.40 11.27
N ASN A 306 14.84 -14.30 9.94
CA ASN A 306 15.80 -13.53 9.13
C ASN A 306 15.39 -12.06 8.96
N TRP A 307 14.19 -11.66 9.38
CA TRP A 307 13.80 -10.26 9.31
C TRP A 307 14.55 -9.41 10.33
N SER A 308 15.16 -8.35 9.81
CA SER A 308 15.55 -7.20 10.63
C SER A 308 14.33 -6.53 11.28
N GLU A 309 14.56 -5.76 12.34
CA GLU A 309 13.51 -5.00 13.02
C GLU A 309 12.75 -4.06 12.06
N SER A 310 13.45 -3.44 11.11
CA SER A 310 12.84 -2.56 10.11
C SER A 310 11.94 -3.31 9.12
N GLN A 311 12.32 -4.53 8.72
CA GLN A 311 11.49 -5.40 7.88
C GLN A 311 10.23 -5.84 8.64
N ALA A 312 10.38 -6.33 9.87
CA ALA A 312 9.24 -6.71 10.71
C ALA A 312 8.29 -5.53 10.95
N LYS A 313 8.81 -4.33 11.21
CA LYS A 313 8.01 -3.10 11.35
C LYS A 313 7.23 -2.79 10.07
N THR A 314 7.86 -2.94 8.91
CA THR A 314 7.26 -2.69 7.60
C THR A 314 6.13 -3.68 7.32
N VAL A 315 6.39 -4.98 7.47
CA VAL A 315 5.38 -6.04 7.30
C VAL A 315 4.22 -5.83 8.26
N ARG A 316 4.49 -5.63 9.55
CA ARG A 316 3.44 -5.36 10.55
C ARG A 316 2.60 -4.15 10.18
N SER A 317 3.20 -3.06 9.71
CA SER A 317 2.46 -1.86 9.31
C SER A 317 1.55 -2.13 8.11
N GLY A 318 2.05 -2.84 7.09
CA GLY A 318 1.27 -3.21 5.91
C GLY A 318 0.10 -4.12 6.27
N LEU A 319 0.38 -5.18 7.03
CA LEU A 319 -0.61 -6.16 7.46
C LEU A 319 -1.74 -5.52 8.29
N VAL A 320 -1.38 -4.71 9.31
CA VAL A 320 -2.38 -3.94 10.09
C VAL A 320 -3.19 -3.01 9.19
N SER A 321 -2.54 -2.34 8.24
CA SER A 321 -3.22 -1.40 7.35
C SER A 321 -4.24 -2.10 6.44
N ARG A 322 -3.88 -3.25 5.86
CA ARG A 322 -4.79 -4.10 5.07
C ARG A 322 -5.92 -4.67 5.94
N MET A 323 -5.60 -5.23 7.10
CA MET A 323 -6.61 -5.80 8.00
C MET A 323 -7.61 -4.77 8.53
N VAL A 324 -7.19 -3.51 8.72
CA VAL A 324 -8.11 -2.41 9.06
C VAL A 324 -8.99 -2.04 7.88
N GLU A 325 -8.45 -1.97 6.66
CA GLU A 325 -9.26 -1.70 5.45
C GLU A 325 -10.27 -2.82 5.15
N LEU A 326 -9.88 -4.06 5.43
CA LEU A 326 -10.75 -5.23 5.37
C LEU A 326 -11.79 -5.28 6.48
N GLY A 327 -11.72 -4.38 7.47
CA GLY A 327 -12.62 -4.39 8.63
C GLY A 327 -12.38 -5.55 9.60
N LEU A 328 -11.25 -6.26 9.50
CA LEU A 328 -10.87 -7.38 10.38
C LEU A 328 -10.30 -6.87 11.71
N LEU A 329 -9.68 -5.69 11.67
CA LEU A 329 -9.19 -4.98 12.84
C LEU A 329 -9.81 -3.58 12.93
N SER A 330 -10.02 -3.12 14.16
CA SER A 330 -10.32 -1.72 14.46
C SER A 330 -9.16 -1.07 15.22
N ARG A 331 -9.00 0.25 15.04
CA ARG A 331 -8.06 1.05 15.83
C ARG A 331 -8.81 1.76 16.94
N HIS A 332 -8.19 1.82 18.12
CA HIS A 332 -8.67 2.67 19.20
C HIS A 332 -7.51 3.46 19.81
N ARG A 333 -7.83 4.63 20.37
CA ARG A 333 -6.82 5.48 21.03
C ARG A 333 -6.56 4.99 22.44
N VAL A 334 -5.29 4.94 22.84
CA VAL A 334 -4.87 4.59 24.20
C VAL A 334 -3.99 5.68 24.78
N GLY A 335 -4.50 6.32 25.82
CA GLY A 335 -3.90 7.53 26.37
C GLY A 335 -3.88 8.68 25.36
N ALA A 336 -2.99 9.65 25.57
CA ALA A 336 -2.94 10.84 24.73
C ALA A 336 -2.43 10.57 23.31
N ARG A 337 -1.56 9.56 23.10
CA ARG A 337 -0.89 9.32 21.80
C ARG A 337 -0.74 7.85 21.39
N GLY A 338 -1.16 6.90 22.22
CA GLY A 338 -1.06 5.48 21.89
C GLY A 338 -2.16 5.03 20.93
N THR A 339 -1.86 4.03 20.11
CA THR A 339 -2.84 3.31 19.29
C THR A 339 -2.92 1.87 19.78
N GLY A 340 -4.12 1.35 19.87
CA GLY A 340 -4.40 -0.06 20.05
C GLY A 340 -5.18 -0.65 18.90
N TYR A 341 -5.19 -1.96 18.84
CA TYR A 341 -5.95 -2.72 17.88
C TYR A 341 -6.88 -3.69 18.60
N ASP A 342 -8.05 -3.91 18.03
CA ASP A 342 -8.96 -4.98 18.44
C ASP A 342 -9.37 -5.78 17.21
N VAL A 343 -9.55 -7.08 17.37
CA VAL A 343 -10.17 -7.92 16.35
C VAL A 343 -11.68 -7.66 16.37
N THR A 344 -12.23 -7.28 15.22
CA THR A 344 -13.66 -7.03 15.05
C THR A 344 -14.44 -8.34 15.01
N ASP A 345 -15.77 -8.26 15.09
CA ASP A 345 -16.62 -9.45 14.92
C ASP A 345 -16.42 -10.08 13.52
N GLU A 346 -16.26 -9.25 12.49
CA GLU A 346 -15.95 -9.69 11.13
C GLU A 346 -14.58 -10.39 11.06
N GLY A 347 -13.57 -9.83 11.72
CA GLY A 347 -12.24 -10.47 11.84
C GLY A 347 -12.32 -11.84 12.51
N ARG A 348 -13.11 -11.97 13.57
CA ARG A 348 -13.35 -13.27 14.22
C ARG A 348 -14.09 -14.23 13.28
N HIS A 349 -15.05 -13.73 12.53
CA HIS A 349 -15.83 -14.54 11.61
C HIS A 349 -14.98 -15.10 10.45
N LEU A 350 -14.20 -14.21 9.83
CA LEU A 350 -13.47 -14.49 8.60
C LEU A 350 -12.06 -15.07 8.82
N LEU A 351 -11.42 -14.90 9.97
CA LEU A 351 -10.07 -15.43 10.21
C LEU A 351 -10.04 -16.63 11.15
N LEU A 352 -11.02 -16.80 12.04
CA LEU A 352 -10.95 -17.82 13.09
C LEU A 352 -11.84 -19.02 12.78
N PRO A 353 -11.42 -20.23 13.21
CA PRO A 353 -12.28 -21.40 13.14
C PRO A 353 -13.56 -21.13 13.94
N GLN A 354 -14.72 -21.31 13.31
CA GLN A 354 -15.99 -21.29 14.03
C GLN A 354 -16.02 -22.52 14.94
N ILE A 355 -16.01 -22.31 16.25
CA ILE A 355 -16.26 -23.39 17.22
C ILE A 355 -17.78 -23.61 17.18
N GLU A 356 -18.21 -24.68 16.50
CA GLU A 356 -19.60 -25.16 16.53
C GLU A 356 -20.01 -25.70 17.91
#